data_AF-A0A165YQN4-F1
#
_entry.id   AF-A0A165YQN4-F1
#
_cell.length_a   1.000
_cell.length_b   1.000
_cell.length_c   1.000
_cell.angle_alpha   90.00
_cell.angle_beta   90.00
_cell.angle_gamma   90.00
#
_symmetry.space_group_name_H-M   'P 1'
#
loop_
_entity.id
_entity.type
_entity.pdbx_description
1 polymer ?
#
loop_
_entity_poly.entity_id
_entity_poly.type
_entity_poly.pdbx_seq_one_letter_code
_entity_poly.pdbx_strand_id
1 'polypeptide(L)'
;MKKTAQAIMNAQIPFTIGNLDFQQLRGSPTLFRREGADEPFEYPKIEEFPDRYAIRCSTDIRPNRFGQIYNYTPTTQQLTFTSPDATYTFNLNKFGNQVIYSTNSPGASVRAPSIVFEDFPGLIQLEMHIPGKKFDQQTDKAEWPEVQINDQVIKHSSTSPALTTPKEKVLQVVINPTDRFSSLGNVTLYLSDCDVYQEYPPGEMHKIDKLVGTMSTDLYLTPDKSYPPGVTNLTIEDGFSDATAVIEFNHDTSKKQVTITIKSFTGAGKLCDIRDFPYLDKYYPNAICIAL
;
A
#
# COMPACT_ATOMS: atom_id res chain seq x y z
N MET A 1 -0.74 9.54 16.32
CA MET A 1 -1.21 8.15 16.12
C MET A 1 -0.98 7.34 17.38
N LYS A 2 -1.92 6.46 17.74
CA LYS A 2 -1.86 5.65 18.97
C LYS A 2 -0.90 4.47 18.77
N LYS A 3 0.08 4.29 19.68
CA LYS A 3 0.87 3.04 19.74
C LYS A 3 -0.09 1.91 20.13
N THR A 4 -0.12 0.83 19.38
CA THR A 4 -0.93 -0.35 19.70
C THR A 4 -0.02 -1.55 19.94
N ALA A 5 -0.44 -2.46 20.84
CA ALA A 5 0.27 -3.72 21.03
C ALA A 5 0.00 -4.70 19.87
N GLN A 6 -0.94 -4.36 18.98
CA GLN A 6 -1.42 -5.21 17.91
C GLN A 6 -1.85 -4.38 16.69
N ALA A 7 -1.65 -4.94 15.49
CA ALA A 7 -2.21 -4.46 14.24
C ALA A 7 -2.53 -5.66 13.32
N ILE A 8 -3.47 -5.48 12.39
CA ILE A 8 -3.89 -6.50 11.42
C ILE A 8 -3.66 -5.95 10.02
N MET A 9 -3.03 -6.72 9.14
CA MET A 9 -2.87 -6.39 7.71
C MET A 9 -3.03 -7.61 6.82
N ASN A 10 -3.20 -7.37 5.53
CA ASN A 10 -3.01 -8.41 4.53
C ASN A 10 -1.57 -8.96 4.54
N ALA A 11 -1.42 -10.25 4.24
CA ALA A 11 -0.15 -10.96 4.15
C ALA A 11 0.80 -10.41 3.06
N GLN A 12 0.28 -9.67 2.09
CA GLN A 12 1.05 -9.03 1.02
C GLN A 12 1.70 -7.71 1.47
N ILE A 13 1.23 -7.10 2.57
CA ILE A 13 1.74 -5.82 3.06
C ILE A 13 3.09 -6.04 3.76
N PRO A 14 4.18 -5.41 3.30
CA PRO A 14 5.46 -5.51 3.97
C PRO A 14 5.44 -4.79 5.32
N PHE A 15 6.31 -5.21 6.22
CA PHE A 15 6.56 -4.50 7.48
C PHE A 15 7.94 -3.84 7.48
N THR A 16 8.12 -2.79 8.26
CA THR A 16 9.40 -2.11 8.47
C THR A 16 9.92 -2.41 9.87
N ILE A 17 11.25 -2.38 10.01
CA ILE A 17 11.92 -2.53 11.29
C ILE A 17 12.38 -1.16 11.75
N GLY A 18 11.79 -0.64 12.85
CA GLY A 18 12.14 0.63 13.45
C GLY A 18 13.10 0.44 14.63
N ASN A 19 14.39 0.52 14.38
CA ASN A 19 15.45 0.53 15.40
C ASN A 19 15.66 1.96 15.92
N LEU A 20 14.78 2.40 16.81
CA LEU A 20 14.67 3.82 17.16
C LEU A 20 15.89 4.39 17.89
N ASP A 21 16.70 3.51 18.48
CA ASP A 21 17.89 3.81 19.27
C ASP A 21 19.22 3.46 18.57
N PHE A 22 19.20 3.08 17.28
CA PHE A 22 20.41 2.67 16.53
C PHE A 22 21.21 1.55 17.22
N GLN A 23 20.50 0.58 17.78
CA GLN A 23 21.09 -0.60 18.41
C GLN A 23 21.71 -1.51 17.35
N GLN A 24 22.71 -2.32 17.72
CA GLN A 24 23.14 -3.43 16.86
C GLN A 24 22.12 -4.57 16.98
N LEU A 25 21.05 -4.52 16.19
CA LEU A 25 19.99 -5.51 16.20
C LEU A 25 20.29 -6.66 15.24
N ARG A 26 20.19 -7.88 15.75
CA ARG A 26 20.19 -9.11 14.95
C ARG A 26 18.81 -9.75 14.99
N GLY A 27 18.22 -9.97 13.82
CA GLY A 27 16.90 -10.56 13.64
C GLY A 27 16.95 -12.05 13.33
N SER A 28 15.97 -12.79 13.84
CA SER A 28 15.72 -14.20 13.53
C SER A 28 14.21 -14.44 13.38
N PRO A 29 13.74 -15.17 12.35
CA PRO A 29 14.52 -15.70 11.23
C PRO A 29 15.06 -14.58 10.34
N THR A 30 15.98 -14.94 9.43
CA THR A 30 16.43 -14.06 8.35
C THR A 30 15.24 -13.57 7.54
N LEU A 31 15.18 -12.26 7.27
CA LEU A 31 14.08 -11.62 6.55
C LEU A 31 14.48 -11.31 5.11
N PHE A 32 13.48 -11.19 4.23
CA PHE A 32 13.69 -10.64 2.89
C PHE A 32 13.49 -9.13 2.95
N ARG A 33 14.47 -8.37 2.48
CA ARG A 33 14.37 -6.91 2.33
C ARG A 33 14.05 -6.60 0.87
N ARG A 34 13.05 -5.75 0.62
CA ARG A 34 12.85 -5.18 -0.73
C ARG A 34 13.95 -4.15 -1.00
N GLU A 35 14.75 -4.37 -2.02
CA GLU A 35 15.68 -3.38 -2.58
C GLU A 35 15.29 -3.03 -4.02
N GLY A 36 15.09 -1.73 -4.29
CA GLY A 36 14.74 -1.21 -5.61
C GLY A 36 13.46 -0.36 -5.64
N ALA A 37 13.40 0.51 -6.65
CA ALA A 37 12.32 1.46 -6.91
C ALA A 37 11.25 0.87 -7.85
N ASP A 38 11.68 0.06 -8.83
CA ASP A 38 10.83 -0.51 -9.88
C ASP A 38 10.81 -2.05 -9.84
N GLU A 39 9.65 -2.64 -10.08
CA GLU A 39 9.49 -4.09 -10.18
C GLU A 39 10.07 -4.64 -11.48
N PRO A 40 10.72 -5.82 -11.47
CA PRO A 40 10.90 -6.72 -10.32
C PRO A 40 12.04 -6.29 -9.38
N PHE A 41 11.80 -6.45 -8.07
CA PHE A 41 12.79 -6.12 -7.02
C PHE A 41 13.75 -7.27 -6.75
N GLU A 42 14.93 -6.92 -6.24
CA GLU A 42 15.76 -7.88 -5.52
C GLU A 42 15.27 -8.00 -4.07
N TYR A 43 15.33 -9.24 -3.57
CA TYR A 43 14.95 -9.57 -2.20
C TYR A 43 16.14 -10.18 -1.45
N PRO A 44 17.20 -9.40 -1.16
CA PRO A 44 18.29 -9.90 -0.35
C PRO A 44 17.79 -10.32 1.03
N LYS A 45 18.39 -11.40 1.52
CA LYS A 45 18.19 -11.88 2.89
C LYS A 45 19.02 -11.04 3.85
N ILE A 46 18.40 -10.57 4.91
CA ILE A 46 19.03 -9.74 5.94
C ILE A 46 18.75 -10.29 7.34
N GLU A 47 19.76 -10.19 8.20
CA GLU A 47 19.68 -10.56 9.61
C GLU A 47 20.18 -9.45 10.54
N GLU A 48 20.80 -8.39 10.01
CA GLU A 48 21.30 -7.27 10.79
C GLU A 48 20.54 -5.99 10.43
N PHE A 49 20.18 -5.20 11.46
CA PHE A 49 19.38 -3.99 11.34
C PHE A 49 20.09 -2.81 12.01
N PRO A 50 21.26 -2.37 11.48
CA PRO A 50 22.05 -1.30 12.08
C PRO A 50 21.41 0.08 11.89
N ASP A 51 20.63 0.24 10.83
CA ASP A 51 19.97 1.50 10.48
C ASP A 51 18.77 1.77 11.37
N ARG A 52 18.41 3.06 11.50
CA ARG A 52 17.20 3.47 12.24
C ARG A 52 15.94 2.80 11.71
N TYR A 53 15.88 2.64 10.39
CA TYR A 53 14.78 2.00 9.70
C TYR A 53 15.31 1.06 8.62
N ALA A 54 14.95 -0.22 8.70
CA ALA A 54 15.01 -1.08 7.52
C ALA A 54 13.68 -0.99 6.77
N ILE A 55 13.77 -0.62 5.49
CA ILE A 55 12.61 -0.38 4.65
C ILE A 55 12.11 -1.71 4.08
N ARG A 56 10.79 -1.94 4.22
CA ARG A 56 9.98 -2.98 3.56
C ARG A 56 10.60 -4.38 3.60
N CYS A 57 10.43 -5.05 4.73
CA CYS A 57 10.77 -6.43 4.96
C CYS A 57 9.56 -7.37 4.83
N SER A 58 9.84 -8.63 4.58
CA SER A 58 8.89 -9.74 4.62
C SER A 58 9.53 -11.00 5.17
N THR A 59 8.68 -11.95 5.57
CA THR A 59 9.13 -13.25 6.11
C THR A 59 9.34 -14.28 5.01
N ASP A 60 8.71 -14.07 3.85
CA ASP A 60 8.87 -14.87 2.65
C ASP A 60 8.63 -14.02 1.40
N ILE A 61 8.95 -14.59 0.25
CA ILE A 61 8.64 -14.05 -1.06
C ILE A 61 7.92 -15.12 -1.88
N ARG A 62 6.91 -14.72 -2.64
CA ARG A 62 6.10 -15.65 -3.43
C ARG A 62 5.85 -15.13 -4.83
N PRO A 63 5.91 -15.98 -5.87
CA PRO A 63 5.41 -15.61 -7.18
C PRO A 63 3.89 -15.40 -7.13
N ASN A 64 3.43 -14.29 -7.69
CA ASN A 64 2.02 -14.09 -7.97
C ASN A 64 1.60 -14.89 -9.21
N ARG A 65 0.33 -14.79 -9.62
CA ARG A 65 -0.18 -15.53 -10.79
C ARG A 65 0.45 -15.11 -12.13
N PHE A 66 1.14 -13.97 -12.17
CA PHE A 66 1.87 -13.45 -13.33
C PHE A 66 3.37 -13.83 -13.31
N GLY A 67 3.80 -14.66 -12.34
CA GLY A 67 5.19 -15.11 -12.21
C GLY A 67 6.15 -14.07 -11.63
N GLN A 68 5.65 -12.92 -11.18
CA GLN A 68 6.44 -11.86 -10.54
C GLN A 68 6.54 -12.11 -9.03
N ILE A 69 7.71 -11.87 -8.46
CA ILE A 69 8.02 -12.18 -7.04
C ILE A 69 7.66 -10.98 -6.16
N TYR A 70 6.86 -11.22 -5.12
CA TYR A 70 6.42 -10.20 -4.16
C TYR A 70 6.65 -10.61 -2.72
N ASN A 71 6.64 -9.61 -1.82
CA ASN A 71 6.58 -9.81 -0.37
C ASN A 71 5.37 -10.65 0.01
N TYR A 72 5.58 -11.61 0.91
CA TYR A 72 4.47 -12.36 1.48
C TYR A 72 4.79 -12.80 2.91
N THR A 73 3.77 -12.93 3.73
CA THR A 73 3.87 -13.57 5.05
C THR A 73 2.98 -14.81 5.06
N PRO A 74 3.51 -15.99 4.74
CA PRO A 74 2.69 -17.16 4.41
C PRO A 74 2.13 -17.86 5.64
N THR A 75 2.82 -17.79 6.77
CA THR A 75 2.55 -18.61 7.95
C THR A 75 2.62 -17.81 9.24
N THR A 76 2.01 -18.36 10.28
CA THR A 76 2.22 -17.87 11.65
C THR A 76 3.66 -18.11 12.05
N GLN A 77 4.34 -17.08 12.54
CA GLN A 77 5.71 -17.19 13.03
C GLN A 77 6.04 -16.12 14.06
N GLN A 78 7.14 -16.35 14.77
CA GLN A 78 7.72 -15.39 15.70
C GLN A 78 8.96 -14.75 15.07
N LEU A 79 9.09 -13.44 15.24
CA LEU A 79 10.30 -12.69 14.94
C LEU A 79 10.97 -12.31 16.26
N THR A 80 12.26 -12.56 16.35
CA THR A 80 13.09 -12.19 17.50
C THR A 80 14.17 -11.24 17.03
N PHE A 81 14.33 -10.11 17.71
CA PHE A 81 15.41 -9.17 17.47
C PHE A 81 16.21 -9.00 18.76
N THR A 82 17.52 -9.23 18.69
CA THR A 82 18.40 -9.20 19.85
C THR A 82 19.45 -8.11 19.69
N SER A 83 19.65 -7.32 20.74
CA SER A 83 20.80 -6.44 20.95
C SER A 83 21.56 -6.89 22.20
N PRO A 84 22.73 -6.32 22.51
CA PRO A 84 23.41 -6.58 23.78
C PRO A 84 22.54 -6.27 25.02
N ASP A 85 21.61 -5.32 24.91
CA ASP A 85 20.83 -4.80 26.03
C ASP A 85 19.43 -5.41 26.16
N ALA A 86 18.87 -5.97 25.08
CA ALA A 86 17.48 -6.40 25.05
C ALA A 86 17.21 -7.51 24.02
N THR A 87 16.10 -8.21 24.22
CA THR A 87 15.49 -9.10 23.22
C THR A 87 14.04 -8.72 23.04
N TYR A 88 13.67 -8.48 21.78
CA TYR A 88 12.34 -8.10 21.35
C TYR A 88 11.70 -9.25 20.59
N THR A 89 10.43 -9.50 20.85
CA THR A 89 9.67 -10.60 20.25
C THR A 89 8.39 -10.05 19.63
N PHE A 90 8.19 -10.33 18.35
CA PHE A 90 6.96 -10.03 17.64
C PHE A 90 6.31 -11.34 17.18
N ASN A 91 5.01 -11.47 17.39
CA ASN A 91 4.24 -12.61 16.92
C ASN A 91 3.44 -12.18 15.69
N LEU A 92 3.61 -12.91 14.59
CA LEU A 92 2.87 -12.75 13.35
C LEU A 92 1.92 -13.95 13.27
N ASN A 93 0.62 -13.75 13.53
CA ASN A 93 -0.37 -14.82 13.50
C ASN A 93 -1.20 -14.73 12.21
N LYS A 94 -1.10 -15.73 11.34
CA LYS A 94 -1.77 -15.81 10.04
C LYS A 94 -3.17 -16.42 10.17
N PHE A 95 -4.16 -15.74 9.61
CA PHE A 95 -5.54 -16.22 9.47
C PHE A 95 -6.10 -15.88 8.09
N GLY A 96 -6.39 -16.88 7.25
CA GLY A 96 -6.81 -16.64 5.87
C GLY A 96 -5.73 -15.83 5.16
N ASN A 97 -6.05 -14.63 4.66
CA ASN A 97 -5.11 -13.69 4.03
C ASN A 97 -4.62 -12.55 4.92
N GLN A 98 -4.98 -12.58 6.21
CA GLN A 98 -4.60 -11.57 7.18
C GLN A 98 -3.49 -12.07 8.10
N VAL A 99 -2.66 -11.14 8.56
CA VAL A 99 -1.61 -11.34 9.56
C VAL A 99 -1.87 -10.37 10.70
N ILE A 100 -1.94 -10.92 11.90
CA ILE A 100 -2.01 -10.17 13.15
C ILE A 100 -0.58 -10.04 13.69
N TYR A 101 -0.08 -8.82 13.72
CA TYR A 101 1.21 -8.46 14.31
C TYR A 101 0.99 -8.05 15.75
N SER A 102 1.74 -8.62 16.69
CA SER A 102 1.69 -8.21 18.09
C SER A 102 3.03 -8.34 18.80
N THR A 103 3.18 -7.63 19.92
CA THR A 103 4.35 -7.77 20.80
C THR A 103 3.96 -7.54 22.26
N ASN A 104 4.67 -8.22 23.15
CA ASN A 104 4.61 -7.97 24.60
C ASN A 104 6.00 -7.60 25.16
N SER A 105 7.01 -7.42 24.30
CA SER A 105 8.36 -7.13 24.76
C SER A 105 8.45 -5.69 25.29
N PRO A 106 9.07 -5.48 26.46
CA PRO A 106 9.40 -4.13 26.91
C PRO A 106 10.21 -3.41 25.84
N GLY A 107 9.85 -2.16 25.57
CA GLY A 107 10.54 -1.37 24.54
C GLY A 107 10.12 -1.68 23.10
N ALA A 108 9.19 -2.60 22.85
CA ALA A 108 8.66 -2.87 21.53
C ALA A 108 7.23 -2.33 21.34
N SER A 109 6.89 -1.93 20.12
CA SER A 109 5.51 -1.60 19.73
C SER A 109 5.23 -1.92 18.27
N VAL A 110 3.96 -2.17 17.96
CA VAL A 110 3.50 -2.34 16.58
C VAL A 110 2.73 -1.08 16.17
N ARG A 111 2.98 -0.59 14.95
CA ARG A 111 2.22 0.51 14.37
C ARG A 111 1.78 0.17 12.95
N ALA A 112 0.65 0.74 12.57
CA ALA A 112 0.09 0.67 11.24
C ALA A 112 -0.12 2.10 10.72
N PRO A 113 0.92 2.79 10.26
CA PRO A 113 0.76 4.13 9.74
C PRO A 113 -0.08 4.16 8.47
N SER A 114 -1.00 5.12 8.44
CA SER A 114 -1.84 5.45 7.30
C SER A 114 -1.05 6.20 6.23
N ILE A 115 -1.41 6.02 4.95
CA ILE A 115 -0.80 6.76 3.84
C ILE A 115 -1.55 8.07 3.59
N VAL A 116 -2.79 7.96 3.08
CA VAL A 116 -3.62 9.09 2.65
C VAL A 116 -4.78 9.29 3.61
N PHE A 117 -5.50 8.21 3.92
CA PHE A 117 -6.65 8.23 4.84
C PHE A 117 -6.37 7.40 6.09
N GLU A 118 -6.98 7.77 7.20
CA GLU A 118 -6.86 7.04 8.48
C GLU A 118 -7.17 5.53 8.35
N ASP A 119 -8.15 5.16 7.52
CA ASP A 119 -8.55 3.78 7.24
C ASP A 119 -7.73 3.08 6.14
N PHE A 120 -6.69 3.74 5.62
CA PHE A 120 -5.86 3.25 4.53
C PHE A 120 -4.41 3.00 5.01
N PRO A 121 -4.15 1.85 5.65
CA PRO A 121 -2.82 1.53 6.15
C PRO A 121 -1.86 1.20 5.00
N GLY A 122 -0.64 1.74 5.08
CA GLY A 122 0.36 1.55 4.03
C GLY A 122 1.41 0.48 4.31
N LEU A 123 1.70 0.28 5.58
CA LEU A 123 2.70 -0.68 6.05
C LEU A 123 2.46 -1.01 7.52
N ILE A 124 3.17 -2.03 8.01
CA ILE A 124 3.33 -2.28 9.43
C ILE A 124 4.72 -1.84 9.86
N GLN A 125 4.85 -1.28 11.05
CA GLN A 125 6.13 -0.90 11.62
C GLN A 125 6.31 -1.62 12.96
N LEU A 126 7.39 -2.39 13.05
CA LEU A 126 7.84 -3.06 14.26
C LEU A 126 8.90 -2.17 14.92
N GLU A 127 8.48 -1.36 15.88
CA GLU A 127 9.35 -0.40 16.56
C GLU A 127 10.00 -1.04 17.78
N MET A 128 11.29 -0.77 17.97
CA MET A 128 12.09 -1.22 19.11
C MET A 128 12.92 -0.06 19.64
N HIS A 129 12.89 0.09 20.96
CA HIS A 129 13.70 1.05 21.71
C HIS A 129 14.25 0.37 22.96
N ILE A 130 15.37 0.88 23.48
CA ILE A 130 15.98 0.37 24.70
C ILE A 130 14.98 0.52 25.86
N PRO A 131 14.63 -0.56 26.57
CA PRO A 131 13.68 -0.50 27.68
C PRO A 131 14.10 0.54 28.74
N GLY A 132 13.16 1.37 29.18
CA GLY A 132 13.41 2.39 30.21
C GLY A 132 14.14 3.66 29.74
N LYS A 133 14.66 3.69 28.51
CA LYS A 133 15.23 4.92 27.93
C LYS A 133 14.11 5.88 27.56
N LYS A 134 14.22 7.16 27.98
CA LYS A 134 13.29 8.21 27.57
C LYS A 134 13.47 8.46 26.07
N PHE A 135 12.43 8.17 25.31
CA PHE A 135 12.40 8.47 23.88
C PHE A 135 11.84 9.88 23.68
N ASP A 136 12.69 10.80 23.21
CA ASP A 136 12.26 12.14 22.88
C ASP A 136 11.61 12.13 21.48
N GLN A 137 10.29 12.25 21.43
CA GLN A 137 9.51 12.23 20.18
C GLN A 137 9.80 13.43 19.27
N GLN A 138 10.51 14.46 19.75
CA GLN A 138 10.67 15.73 19.03
C GLN A 138 11.57 15.67 17.79
N THR A 139 12.24 14.55 17.49
CA THR A 139 13.16 14.46 16.35
C THR A 139 12.81 13.40 15.31
N ASP A 140 11.53 13.06 15.15
CA ASP A 140 11.07 12.26 14.01
C ASP A 140 10.58 13.13 12.85
N LYS A 141 11.47 14.01 12.36
CA LYS A 141 11.56 14.26 10.89
C LYS A 141 12.19 13.04 10.20
N ALA A 142 11.83 11.84 10.66
CA ALA A 142 12.29 10.59 10.10
C ALA A 142 11.83 10.58 8.65
N GLU A 143 12.77 10.47 7.72
CA GLU A 143 12.50 10.25 6.30
C GLU A 143 11.56 9.05 6.19
N TRP A 144 10.34 9.29 5.70
CA TRP A 144 9.42 8.19 5.49
C TRP A 144 9.83 7.40 4.25
N PRO A 145 9.44 6.11 4.19
CA PRO A 145 9.71 5.29 3.03
C PRO A 145 9.18 5.97 1.78
N GLU A 146 10.02 5.93 0.75
CA GLU A 146 9.70 6.17 -0.64
C GLU A 146 8.27 5.72 -0.98
N VAL A 147 7.43 6.66 -1.42
CA VAL A 147 6.08 6.40 -1.94
C VAL A 147 6.16 6.40 -3.45
N GLN A 148 5.51 5.44 -4.10
CA GLN A 148 5.49 5.36 -5.55
C GLN A 148 4.19 6.00 -6.08
N ILE A 149 4.35 7.04 -6.89
CA ILE A 149 3.28 7.85 -7.51
C ILE A 149 3.50 7.87 -9.01
N ASN A 150 2.53 7.39 -9.81
CA ASN A 150 2.66 7.28 -11.27
C ASN A 150 4.00 6.62 -11.66
N ASP A 151 4.29 5.47 -11.08
CA ASP A 151 5.54 4.71 -11.24
C ASP A 151 6.83 5.41 -10.78
N GLN A 152 6.78 6.65 -10.26
CA GLN A 152 7.94 7.33 -9.69
C GLN A 152 8.05 7.19 -8.19
N VAL A 153 9.27 6.95 -7.71
CA VAL A 153 9.60 7.01 -6.30
C VAL A 153 9.80 8.45 -5.84
N ILE A 154 8.96 8.86 -4.88
CA ILE A 154 9.00 10.18 -4.25
C ILE A 154 9.33 10.01 -2.76
N LYS A 155 10.33 10.77 -2.31
CA LYS A 155 10.64 10.95 -0.89
C LYS A 155 9.80 12.10 -0.35
N HIS A 156 9.08 11.88 0.75
CA HIS A 156 8.20 12.91 1.30
C HIS A 156 8.31 13.08 2.83
N SER A 157 8.07 14.30 3.29
CA SER A 157 8.03 14.71 4.70
C SER A 157 6.66 14.40 5.33
N SER A 158 6.58 13.46 6.27
CA SER A 158 5.35 13.00 6.94
C SER A 158 4.57 13.99 7.81
N THR A 159 4.81 15.28 7.70
CA THR A 159 4.14 16.26 8.55
C THR A 159 2.68 16.49 8.15
N SER A 160 2.23 15.98 6.99
CA SER A 160 0.82 16.04 6.60
C SER A 160 0.01 14.99 7.36
N PRO A 161 -0.96 15.39 8.21
CA PRO A 161 -1.84 14.43 8.86
C PRO A 161 -2.64 13.65 7.81
N ALA A 162 -2.89 12.36 8.07
CA ALA A 162 -3.80 11.58 7.23
C ALA A 162 -5.19 12.22 7.21
N LEU A 163 -5.84 12.15 6.05
CA LEU A 163 -7.22 12.60 5.87
C LEU A 163 -8.17 11.71 6.68
N THR A 164 -9.22 12.31 7.22
CA THR A 164 -10.23 11.58 8.00
C THR A 164 -10.94 10.54 7.12
N THR A 165 -11.25 9.40 7.71
CA THR A 165 -12.06 8.37 7.05
C THR A 165 -13.42 8.94 6.64
N PRO A 166 -13.83 8.83 5.37
CA PRO A 166 -15.18 9.21 4.95
C PRO A 166 -16.25 8.45 5.72
N LYS A 167 -17.34 9.12 6.09
CA LYS A 167 -18.44 8.49 6.83
C LYS A 167 -19.25 7.50 5.98
N GLU A 168 -19.28 7.72 4.67
CA GLU A 168 -20.05 6.93 3.73
C GLU A 168 -19.15 6.46 2.60
N LYS A 169 -19.33 5.19 2.20
CA LYS A 169 -18.65 4.61 1.05
C LYS A 169 -19.37 5.04 -0.23
N VAL A 170 -18.65 5.72 -1.12
CA VAL A 170 -19.16 6.06 -2.45
C VAL A 170 -18.84 4.90 -3.39
N LEU A 171 -19.88 4.28 -3.96
CA LEU A 171 -19.72 3.17 -4.92
C LEU A 171 -19.97 3.60 -6.36
N GLN A 172 -20.42 4.84 -6.57
CA GLN A 172 -20.76 5.36 -7.89
C GLN A 172 -20.51 6.86 -7.97
N VAL A 173 -19.91 7.31 -9.07
CA VAL A 173 -19.76 8.73 -9.42
C VAL A 173 -20.11 8.99 -10.88
N VAL A 174 -20.49 10.23 -11.21
CA VAL A 174 -20.75 10.68 -12.58
C VAL A 174 -19.76 11.79 -12.92
N ILE A 175 -19.07 11.64 -14.04
CA ILE A 175 -17.99 12.53 -14.50
C ILE A 175 -18.19 12.92 -15.96
N ASN A 176 -17.47 13.94 -16.43
CA ASN A 176 -17.43 14.25 -17.86
C ASN A 176 -16.59 13.19 -18.61
N PRO A 177 -16.84 12.95 -19.91
CA PRO A 177 -16.11 11.98 -20.71
C PRO A 177 -14.61 12.24 -20.82
N THR A 178 -14.16 13.47 -20.58
CA THR A 178 -12.74 13.86 -20.63
C THR A 178 -12.11 13.96 -19.24
N ASP A 179 -12.88 13.72 -18.18
CA ASP A 179 -12.35 13.76 -16.82
C ASP A 179 -11.52 12.50 -16.57
N ARG A 180 -10.35 12.68 -15.97
CA ARG A 180 -9.50 11.57 -15.51
C ARG A 180 -10.09 10.90 -14.27
N PHE A 181 -9.77 9.62 -14.10
CA PHE A 181 -9.90 8.95 -12.80
C PHE A 181 -8.53 8.69 -12.19
N SER A 182 -8.52 8.27 -10.93
CA SER A 182 -7.30 7.98 -10.16
C SER A 182 -7.40 6.61 -9.50
N SER A 183 -6.32 6.17 -8.87
CA SER A 183 -6.29 4.99 -8.03
C SER A 183 -5.53 5.24 -6.72
N LEU A 184 -5.93 4.52 -5.68
CA LEU A 184 -5.20 4.43 -4.42
C LEU A 184 -5.17 2.97 -3.99
N GLY A 185 -3.98 2.40 -3.92
CA GLY A 185 -3.70 1.01 -3.54
C GLY A 185 -2.68 0.93 -2.40
N ASN A 186 -2.77 -0.10 -1.56
CA ASN A 186 -1.71 -0.42 -0.59
C ASN A 186 -0.81 -1.61 -1.04
N VAL A 187 -1.12 -2.19 -2.20
CA VAL A 187 -0.34 -3.21 -2.91
C VAL A 187 -0.35 -2.90 -4.41
N THR A 188 0.51 -3.57 -5.17
CA THR A 188 0.43 -3.58 -6.64
C THR A 188 -0.87 -4.23 -7.08
N LEU A 189 -1.60 -3.58 -8.01
CA LEU A 189 -2.89 -4.05 -8.51
C LEU A 189 -2.83 -4.28 -10.02
N TYR A 190 -3.40 -5.37 -10.52
CA TYR A 190 -3.41 -5.73 -11.94
C TYR A 190 -4.74 -5.39 -12.57
N LEU A 191 -4.67 -4.95 -13.83
CA LEU A 191 -5.79 -4.43 -14.61
C LEU A 191 -6.10 -5.40 -15.75
N SER A 192 -7.38 -5.72 -15.94
CA SER A 192 -7.81 -6.66 -16.98
C SER A 192 -9.24 -6.35 -17.46
N ASP A 193 -9.69 -7.07 -18.49
CA ASP A 193 -10.98 -6.95 -19.19
C ASP A 193 -11.18 -5.68 -20.03
N CYS A 194 -10.40 -4.62 -19.79
CA CYS A 194 -10.28 -3.48 -20.69
C CYS A 194 -8.89 -2.86 -20.66
N ASP A 195 -8.60 -2.03 -21.67
CA ASP A 195 -7.38 -1.25 -21.70
C ASP A 195 -7.48 -0.06 -20.74
N VAL A 196 -6.40 0.21 -20.02
CA VAL A 196 -6.24 1.43 -19.20
C VAL A 196 -5.01 2.16 -19.69
N TYR A 197 -5.15 3.48 -19.84
CA TYR A 197 -4.10 4.37 -20.27
C TYR A 197 -3.81 5.40 -19.20
N GLN A 198 -2.54 5.67 -18.97
CA GLN A 198 -2.06 6.70 -18.05
C GLN A 198 -1.32 7.78 -18.82
N GLU A 199 -1.64 9.05 -18.55
CA GLU A 199 -0.84 10.17 -19.02
C GLU A 199 0.34 10.42 -18.07
N TYR A 200 1.55 9.98 -18.44
CA TYR A 200 2.74 10.24 -17.64
C TYR A 200 4.06 10.01 -18.41
N PRO A 201 4.93 11.01 -18.59
CA PRO A 201 4.79 12.42 -18.21
C PRO A 201 3.67 13.14 -18.99
N PRO A 202 3.30 14.39 -18.62
CA PRO A 202 2.27 15.15 -19.33
C PRO A 202 2.51 15.19 -20.85
N GLY A 203 1.49 14.83 -21.62
CA GLY A 203 1.55 14.69 -23.08
C GLY A 203 1.85 13.29 -23.59
N GLU A 204 2.30 12.37 -22.74
CA GLU A 204 2.63 11.00 -23.13
C GLU A 204 1.62 10.00 -22.55
N MET A 205 0.90 9.31 -23.44
CA MET A 205 -0.08 8.30 -23.07
C MET A 205 0.52 6.91 -23.15
N HIS A 206 0.53 6.20 -22.03
CA HIS A 206 1.03 4.84 -21.93
C HIS A 206 -0.10 3.88 -21.57
N LYS A 207 -0.19 2.76 -22.27
CA LYS A 207 -1.07 1.66 -21.86
C LYS A 207 -0.43 0.96 -20.67
N ILE A 208 -1.20 0.76 -19.60
CA ILE A 208 -0.76 0.08 -18.38
C ILE A 208 -1.60 -1.17 -18.14
N ASP A 209 -0.96 -2.22 -17.62
CA ASP A 209 -1.59 -3.48 -17.21
C ASP A 209 -1.60 -3.69 -15.69
N LYS A 210 -0.96 -2.77 -14.95
CA LYS A 210 -0.91 -2.74 -13.50
C LYS A 210 -0.78 -1.31 -12.98
N LEU A 211 -1.27 -1.10 -11.77
CA LEU A 211 -1.04 0.08 -10.95
C LEU A 211 0.13 -0.25 -10.02
N VAL A 212 1.31 0.28 -10.33
CA VAL A 212 2.48 0.09 -9.47
C VAL A 212 2.50 1.18 -8.40
N GLY A 213 2.77 0.75 -7.17
CA GLY A 213 2.92 1.67 -6.06
C GLY A 213 1.63 1.96 -5.33
N THR A 214 1.56 3.17 -4.77
CA THR A 214 0.52 3.54 -3.82
C THR A 214 -0.62 4.30 -4.48
N MET A 215 -0.32 5.15 -5.46
CA MET A 215 -1.31 5.99 -6.09
C MET A 215 -0.96 6.28 -7.54
N SER A 216 -1.99 6.32 -8.37
CA SER A 216 -1.89 6.71 -9.77
C SER A 216 -2.98 7.71 -10.10
N THR A 217 -2.72 8.64 -11.01
CA THR A 217 -3.70 9.58 -11.53
C THR A 217 -3.52 9.72 -13.04
N ASP A 218 -4.35 10.56 -13.65
CA ASP A 218 -4.39 10.80 -15.09
C ASP A 218 -4.71 9.51 -15.88
N LEU A 219 -5.64 8.72 -15.34
CA LEU A 219 -6.08 7.46 -15.92
C LEU A 219 -7.32 7.65 -16.81
N TYR A 220 -7.33 6.92 -17.92
CA TYR A 220 -8.35 6.90 -18.95
C TYR A 220 -8.54 5.49 -19.50
N LEU A 221 -9.64 5.22 -20.22
CA LEU A 221 -9.88 3.92 -20.88
C LEU A 221 -9.57 3.95 -22.38
N THR A 222 -9.09 5.09 -22.90
CA THR A 222 -8.70 5.30 -24.30
C THR A 222 -7.48 6.23 -24.38
N PRO A 223 -6.66 6.13 -25.45
CA PRO A 223 -5.47 6.97 -25.60
C PRO A 223 -5.77 8.44 -25.91
N ASP A 224 -7.00 8.80 -26.30
CA ASP A 224 -7.43 10.17 -26.58
C ASP A 224 -8.02 10.88 -25.34
N LYS A 225 -7.70 10.38 -24.13
CA LYS A 225 -8.15 10.92 -22.84
C LYS A 225 -9.67 10.88 -22.66
N SER A 226 -10.27 9.74 -23.01
CA SER A 226 -11.71 9.51 -23.01
C SER A 226 -12.07 8.10 -22.49
N TYR A 227 -13.33 7.70 -22.69
CA TYR A 227 -13.88 6.38 -22.37
C TYR A 227 -14.58 5.78 -23.59
N PRO A 228 -14.51 4.45 -23.81
CA PRO A 228 -15.24 3.81 -24.90
C PRO A 228 -16.75 4.06 -24.78
N PRO A 229 -17.48 4.34 -25.89
CA PRO A 229 -18.93 4.47 -25.84
C PRO A 229 -19.62 3.20 -25.30
N GLY A 230 -20.66 3.39 -24.49
CA GLY A 230 -21.40 2.29 -23.87
C GLY A 230 -20.75 1.78 -22.58
N VAL A 231 -20.96 0.50 -22.28
CA VAL A 231 -20.54 -0.12 -21.02
C VAL A 231 -19.20 -0.84 -21.20
N THR A 232 -18.22 -0.47 -20.38
CA THR A 232 -16.91 -1.14 -20.29
C THR A 232 -16.68 -1.58 -18.85
N ASN A 233 -16.13 -2.78 -18.64
CA ASN A 233 -15.77 -3.27 -17.30
C ASN A 233 -14.25 -3.38 -17.18
N LEU A 234 -13.74 -2.86 -16.07
CA LEU A 234 -12.35 -3.00 -15.63
C LEU A 234 -12.32 -3.94 -14.44
N THR A 235 -11.55 -5.01 -14.54
CA THR A 235 -11.26 -5.90 -13.40
C THR A 235 -9.92 -5.51 -12.78
N ILE A 236 -9.95 -5.25 -11.48
CA ILE A 236 -8.77 -4.89 -10.67
C ILE A 236 -8.55 -5.96 -9.60
N GLU A 237 -7.34 -6.46 -9.49
CA GLU A 237 -7.01 -7.55 -8.58
C GLU A 237 -5.58 -7.46 -8.04
N ASP A 238 -5.27 -8.24 -7.02
CA ASP A 238 -3.98 -8.19 -6.31
C ASP A 238 -2.92 -9.17 -6.83
N GLY A 239 -3.23 -9.92 -7.89
CA GLY A 239 -2.36 -10.95 -8.46
C GLY A 239 -2.21 -12.22 -7.61
N PHE A 240 -2.75 -12.26 -6.39
CA PHE A 240 -2.79 -13.43 -5.51
C PHE A 240 -4.19 -14.08 -5.43
N SER A 241 -5.18 -13.46 -6.09
CA SER A 241 -6.59 -13.86 -6.03
C SER A 241 -7.20 -13.69 -4.64
N ASP A 242 -6.57 -12.90 -3.77
CA ASP A 242 -7.14 -12.59 -2.46
C ASP A 242 -8.16 -11.45 -2.59
N ALA A 243 -8.01 -10.60 -3.61
CA ALA A 243 -8.83 -9.44 -3.93
C ALA A 243 -9.23 -9.37 -5.40
N THR A 244 -10.51 -9.09 -5.65
CA THR A 244 -10.97 -8.69 -6.99
C THR A 244 -12.09 -7.66 -6.89
N ALA A 245 -11.92 -6.54 -7.56
CA ALA A 245 -12.93 -5.51 -7.79
C ALA A 245 -13.30 -5.50 -9.28
N VAL A 246 -14.58 -5.29 -9.58
CA VAL A 246 -15.06 -5.06 -10.94
C VAL A 246 -15.69 -3.67 -11.00
N ILE A 247 -15.17 -2.83 -11.89
CA ILE A 247 -15.55 -1.43 -12.05
C ILE A 247 -16.21 -1.27 -13.41
N GLU A 248 -17.46 -0.82 -13.42
CA GLU A 248 -18.18 -0.49 -14.66
C GLU A 248 -17.98 0.99 -14.99
N PHE A 249 -17.67 1.27 -16.24
CA PHE A 249 -17.67 2.60 -16.85
C PHE A 249 -18.76 2.62 -17.92
N ASN A 250 -19.83 3.37 -17.67
CA ASN A 250 -20.92 3.55 -18.63
C ASN A 250 -20.85 4.95 -19.26
N HIS A 251 -20.34 5.03 -20.48
CA HIS A 251 -20.26 6.26 -21.26
C HIS A 251 -21.53 6.47 -22.09
N ASP A 252 -22.41 7.34 -21.58
CA ASP A 252 -23.60 7.81 -22.29
C ASP A 252 -23.22 9.01 -23.17
N THR A 253 -22.95 8.75 -24.44
CA THR A 253 -22.55 9.78 -25.42
C THR A 253 -23.65 10.80 -25.69
N SER A 254 -24.92 10.43 -25.49
CA SER A 254 -26.06 11.34 -25.65
C SER A 254 -26.12 12.40 -24.55
N LYS A 255 -25.75 12.01 -23.32
CA LYS A 255 -25.68 12.90 -22.16
C LYS A 255 -24.30 13.51 -21.94
N LYS A 256 -23.29 13.08 -22.70
CA LYS A 256 -21.88 13.48 -22.53
C LYS A 256 -21.44 13.28 -21.08
N GLN A 257 -21.63 12.08 -20.55
CA GLN A 257 -21.24 11.72 -19.19
C GLN A 257 -20.75 10.28 -19.12
N VAL A 258 -19.92 10.00 -18.13
CA VAL A 258 -19.48 8.65 -17.78
C VAL A 258 -19.89 8.38 -16.34
N THR A 259 -20.54 7.24 -16.11
CA THR A 259 -20.82 6.76 -14.75
C THR A 259 -19.82 5.67 -14.40
N ILE A 260 -19.05 5.88 -13.32
CA ILE A 260 -18.12 4.89 -12.77
C ILE A 260 -18.83 4.22 -11.60
N THR A 261 -18.93 2.90 -11.61
CA THR A 261 -19.62 2.11 -10.57
C THR A 261 -18.77 0.94 -10.13
N ILE A 262 -18.52 0.80 -8.82
CA ILE A 262 -17.99 -0.43 -8.23
C ILE A 262 -19.10 -1.48 -8.24
N LYS A 263 -19.09 -2.40 -9.21
CA LYS A 263 -20.12 -3.44 -9.37
C LYS A 263 -20.04 -4.51 -8.29
N SER A 264 -18.82 -4.93 -7.99
CA SER A 264 -18.57 -5.97 -7.03
C SER A 264 -17.16 -5.85 -6.49
N PHE A 265 -17.00 -6.28 -5.24
CA PHE A 265 -15.71 -6.42 -4.62
C PHE A 265 -15.69 -7.66 -3.75
N THR A 266 -14.64 -8.46 -3.90
CA THR A 266 -14.42 -9.67 -3.13
C THR A 266 -13.09 -9.57 -2.39
N GLY A 267 -13.13 -9.90 -1.10
CA GLY A 267 -11.95 -10.08 -0.29
C GLY A 267 -12.09 -9.68 1.18
N ALA A 268 -11.34 -10.36 2.05
CA ALA A 268 -11.44 -10.24 3.50
C ALA A 268 -10.76 -8.96 4.06
N GLY A 269 -11.48 -8.18 4.87
CA GLY A 269 -10.95 -7.03 5.62
C GLY A 269 -11.03 -5.65 4.95
N LYS A 270 -11.80 -5.50 3.87
CA LYS A 270 -11.39 -4.57 2.81
C LYS A 270 -12.21 -3.28 2.64
N LEU A 271 -11.50 -2.26 2.17
CA LEU A 271 -12.00 -0.99 1.67
C LEU A 271 -12.00 -1.04 0.15
N CYS A 272 -13.16 -0.78 -0.45
CA CYS A 272 -13.31 -0.51 -1.87
C CYS A 272 -14.40 0.54 -2.03
N ASP A 273 -14.01 1.75 -2.40
CA ASP A 273 -14.87 2.91 -2.62
C ASP A 273 -14.18 3.91 -3.56
N ILE A 274 -14.91 4.96 -3.94
CA ILE A 274 -14.41 6.05 -4.78
C ILE A 274 -14.22 7.27 -3.91
N ARG A 275 -13.04 7.89 -3.97
CA ARG A 275 -12.71 9.08 -3.16
C ARG A 275 -11.97 10.12 -3.97
N ASP A 276 -12.12 11.36 -3.56
CA ASP A 276 -11.27 12.45 -4.00
C ASP A 276 -10.26 12.76 -2.90
N PHE A 277 -8.99 13.00 -3.27
CA PHE A 277 -8.00 13.46 -2.30
C PHE A 277 -6.89 14.33 -2.89
N PRO A 278 -6.39 15.32 -2.13
CA PRO A 278 -5.12 15.98 -2.40
C PRO A 278 -3.95 15.20 -1.77
N TYR A 279 -2.84 15.07 -2.48
CA TYR A 279 -1.57 14.52 -1.96
C TYR A 279 -0.37 15.10 -2.72
N LEU A 280 0.61 15.66 -1.98
CA LEU A 280 1.85 16.27 -2.49
C LEU A 280 1.63 17.23 -3.66
N ASP A 281 0.77 18.22 -3.44
CA ASP A 281 0.39 19.25 -4.43
C ASP A 281 -0.35 18.72 -5.68
N LYS A 282 -0.68 17.42 -5.72
CA LYS A 282 -1.51 16.80 -6.75
C LYS A 282 -2.90 16.51 -6.23
N TYR A 283 -3.88 16.56 -7.13
CA TYR A 283 -5.25 16.16 -6.86
C TYR A 283 -5.58 14.85 -7.59
N TYR A 284 -6.16 13.91 -6.84
CA TYR A 284 -6.55 12.59 -7.29
C TYR A 284 -8.08 12.52 -7.32
N PRO A 285 -8.72 12.92 -8.43
CA PRO A 285 -10.16 12.86 -8.57
C PRO A 285 -10.61 11.43 -8.86
N ASN A 286 -11.82 11.10 -8.41
CA ASN A 286 -12.53 9.86 -8.70
C ASN A 286 -11.64 8.63 -8.45
N ALA A 287 -10.86 8.67 -7.38
CA ALA A 287 -9.88 7.66 -7.10
C ALA A 287 -10.56 6.37 -6.67
N ILE A 288 -10.37 5.31 -7.45
CA ILE A 288 -10.77 3.96 -7.07
C ILE A 288 -9.81 3.51 -5.98
N CYS A 289 -10.29 3.49 -4.74
CA CYS A 289 -9.50 3.18 -3.56
C CYS A 289 -9.69 1.70 -3.21
N ILE A 290 -8.60 0.93 -3.14
CA ILE A 290 -8.60 -0.49 -2.78
C ILE A 290 -7.54 -0.72 -1.70
N ALA A 291 -7.96 -1.03 -0.48
CA ALA A 291 -7.06 -1.47 0.59
C ALA A 291 -7.33 -2.93 0.96
N LEU A 292 -6.25 -3.71 1.04
CA LEU A 292 -6.24 -5.11 1.47
C LEU A 292 -6.01 -5.29 2.96
#